data_AF-A0A2M8PZS8-F1
#
_entry.id   AF-A0A2M8PZS8-F1
#
_cell.length_a   1.000
_cell.length_b   1.000
_cell.length_c   1.000
_cell.angle_alpha   90.00
_cell.angle_beta   90.00
_cell.angle_gamma   90.00
#
_symmetry.space_group_name_H-M   'P 1'
#
loop_
_entity.id
_entity.type
_entity.pdbx_description
1 polymer ?
#
loop_
_entity_poly.entity_id
_entity_poly.type
_entity_poly.pdbx_seq_one_letter_code
_entity_poly.pdbx_strand_id
1 'polypeptide(L)'
;MTTKIIYRYLFLFSCTFSLALWLGACATLDEIGERPVATNTFAPPRTATFGGRVSVWMVSPTGAVNLANNSTPLAGGAVVGPVGTATAISQTLVAATQTAAAPPIVPNFQPSECPSPSGRIPEPPPDDFAAFPAAIGTFLSGGGSPRVLENELRALRAITEKGGVIQDDTDLTGDGVPEVIVNIFNPFIYNENAIINAGQLLVYGCDKGGYRLLYQTPSSPGLALPVLHRVGDMNGDVRAELVYDIQTCSSTSCTREGNILTWNPITGVFEPLNNAPIIAVNGRLGVVDIDNDGILELTASSNPSSDIAAGPRRSVVDIWDWTGKNYILAARQESGARYRIHVLHDADAALRQQAWQTALETYRTVRNDETLAEWTLPNEFAILKAFATYRLVTVYGRLGDGRMETAMNLLRNENPIGSPGEVYAAMGQAFVDNYRATGSVNAGCQAALGVAASRPEALTYLNSYGYANPSYTLTDLCPF
;
A
#
# COMPACT_ATOMS: atom_id res chain seq x y z
N MET A 1 -32.41 -52.28 -49.32
CA MET A 1 -32.61 -51.37 -50.47
C MET A 1 -32.74 -49.98 -49.85
N THR A 2 -31.68 -49.14 -49.91
CA THR A 2 -31.48 -48.06 -50.91
C THR A 2 -32.63 -47.02 -50.89
N THR A 3 -32.39 -45.72 -50.74
CA THR A 3 -31.31 -44.90 -51.37
C THR A 3 -30.93 -43.66 -50.53
N LYS A 4 -29.70 -43.11 -50.69
CA LYS A 4 -29.26 -41.78 -50.18
C LYS A 4 -29.60 -40.67 -51.18
N ILE A 5 -29.76 -39.42 -50.74
CA ILE A 5 -29.15 -38.21 -51.34
C ILE A 5 -29.43 -36.97 -50.47
N ILE A 6 -28.48 -36.03 -50.43
CA ILE A 6 -28.63 -34.66 -49.89
C ILE A 6 -28.18 -33.69 -51.00
N TYR A 7 -28.88 -32.56 -51.16
CA TYR A 7 -28.61 -31.57 -52.21
C TYR A 7 -27.66 -30.44 -51.81
N ARG A 8 -27.16 -29.71 -52.81
CA ARG A 8 -26.20 -28.57 -52.72
C ARG A 8 -26.56 -27.54 -53.82
N TYR A 9 -25.74 -26.48 -53.97
CA TYR A 9 -25.76 -25.39 -55.00
C TYR A 9 -26.64 -24.15 -54.71
N LEU A 10 -26.42 -22.95 -55.30
CA LEU A 10 -25.21 -22.11 -55.55
C LEU A 10 -25.56 -20.77 -56.29
N PHE A 11 -24.87 -19.64 -56.01
CA PHE A 11 -24.71 -18.40 -56.85
C PHE A 11 -25.99 -17.63 -57.33
N LEU A 12 -26.02 -16.43 -57.99
CA LEU A 12 -25.12 -15.27 -58.31
C LEU A 12 -25.84 -13.95 -57.86
N PHE A 13 -25.32 -12.71 -57.72
CA PHE A 13 -24.05 -11.99 -58.02
C PHE A 13 -24.01 -11.04 -59.26
N SER A 14 -24.17 -9.70 -59.07
CA SER A 14 -23.72 -8.56 -59.95
C SER A 14 -23.88 -7.21 -59.17
N CYS A 15 -22.88 -6.31 -59.00
CA CYS A 15 -22.07 -5.46 -59.91
C CYS A 15 -22.83 -4.17 -60.36
N THR A 16 -22.31 -2.92 -60.34
CA THR A 16 -20.96 -2.29 -60.56
C THR A 16 -20.67 -1.12 -59.56
N PHE A 17 -19.75 -0.14 -59.77
CA PHE A 17 -18.25 -0.17 -59.79
C PHE A 17 -17.63 1.26 -59.92
N SER A 18 -16.82 1.76 -58.94
CA SER A 18 -15.81 2.88 -59.03
C SER A 18 -15.11 3.12 -57.66
N LEU A 19 -13.78 2.97 -57.50
CA LEU A 19 -12.66 3.96 -57.67
C LEU A 19 -12.59 5.09 -56.59
N ALA A 20 -11.43 5.45 -55.98
CA ALA A 20 -10.04 4.96 -56.16
C ALA A 20 -9.03 5.25 -54.99
N LEU A 21 -8.03 4.37 -54.85
CA LEU A 21 -6.57 4.58 -54.59
C LEU A 21 -5.99 5.23 -53.30
N TRP A 22 -5.18 4.45 -52.55
CA TRP A 22 -3.75 4.61 -52.13
C TRP A 22 -3.51 3.62 -50.94
N LEU A 23 -2.79 2.49 -51.10
CA LEU A 23 -1.33 2.28 -50.89
C LEU A 23 -0.83 2.76 -49.50
N GLY A 24 -0.09 2.01 -48.67
CA GLY A 24 0.64 0.72 -48.72
C GLY A 24 1.76 0.77 -47.63
N ALA A 25 2.42 -0.28 -47.13
CA ALA A 25 2.47 -1.72 -47.44
C ALA A 25 2.89 -2.52 -46.17
N CYS A 26 3.08 -3.86 -46.28
CA CYS A 26 3.51 -4.72 -45.16
C CYS A 26 4.97 -5.20 -45.28
N ALA A 27 5.58 -5.42 -44.11
CA ALA A 27 6.62 -6.41 -43.76
C ALA A 27 7.96 -6.49 -44.53
N THR A 28 9.04 -6.56 -43.75
CA THR A 28 10.15 -7.51 -43.94
C THR A 28 10.59 -8.08 -42.58
N LEU A 29 11.09 -9.32 -42.60
CA LEU A 29 12.02 -9.87 -41.60
C LEU A 29 13.44 -9.75 -42.16
N ASP A 30 14.43 -9.60 -41.28
CA ASP A 30 15.88 -9.82 -41.42
C ASP A 30 16.57 -9.01 -40.30
N GLU A 31 17.81 -9.24 -39.85
CA GLU A 31 18.63 -10.44 -39.65
C GLU A 31 19.71 -10.02 -38.60
N ILE A 32 20.56 -10.92 -38.11
CA ILE A 32 21.55 -10.63 -37.06
C ILE A 32 22.68 -9.71 -37.58
N GLY A 33 22.96 -8.62 -36.86
CA GLY A 33 24.10 -7.73 -37.12
C GLY A 33 24.79 -7.27 -35.83
N GLU A 34 26.05 -7.64 -35.65
CA GLU A 34 26.84 -7.29 -34.46
C GLU A 34 27.10 -5.77 -34.35
N ARG A 35 27.16 -5.25 -33.12
CA ARG A 35 27.66 -3.90 -32.82
C ARG A 35 28.91 -3.95 -31.94
N PRO A 36 29.90 -3.06 -32.17
CA PRO A 36 31.19 -3.12 -31.50
C PRO A 36 31.10 -2.72 -30.02
N VAL A 37 31.94 -3.36 -29.20
CA VAL A 37 32.06 -3.11 -27.75
C VAL A 37 32.63 -1.71 -27.47
N ALA A 38 31.93 -0.94 -26.64
CA ALA A 38 32.41 0.37 -26.19
C ALA A 38 33.38 0.22 -25.00
N THR A 39 34.67 0.52 -25.22
CA THR A 39 35.72 0.38 -24.20
C THR A 39 35.74 1.58 -23.23
N ASN A 40 34.95 1.51 -22.15
CA ASN A 40 34.96 2.53 -21.10
C ASN A 40 36.18 2.41 -20.18
N THR A 41 37.17 3.27 -20.37
CA THR A 41 38.39 3.34 -19.54
C THR A 41 38.10 4.02 -18.20
N PHE A 42 37.86 3.23 -17.15
CA PHE A 42 37.68 3.77 -15.79
C PHE A 42 39.00 4.32 -15.22
N ALA A 43 38.96 5.57 -14.73
CA ALA A 43 40.04 6.14 -13.92
C ALA A 43 39.92 5.67 -12.47
N PRO A 44 41.05 5.39 -11.76
CA PRO A 44 41.00 4.87 -10.40
C PRO A 44 40.51 5.92 -9.39
N PRO A 45 39.65 5.55 -8.42
CA PRO A 45 39.20 6.46 -7.37
C PRO A 45 40.36 6.83 -6.41
N ARG A 46 40.32 8.06 -5.89
CA ARG A 46 41.29 8.52 -4.88
C ARG A 46 40.88 8.02 -3.49
N THR A 47 41.84 7.51 -2.73
CA THR A 47 41.65 7.11 -1.33
C THR A 47 41.35 8.31 -0.43
N ALA A 48 40.32 8.19 0.42
CA ALA A 48 39.98 9.16 1.44
C ALA A 48 40.24 8.56 2.83
N THR A 49 41.15 9.17 3.60
CA THR A 49 41.55 8.67 4.93
C THR A 49 40.55 9.09 6.00
N PHE A 50 39.80 8.13 6.57
CA PHE A 50 38.87 8.41 7.66
C PHE A 50 39.57 8.51 9.02
N GLY A 51 39.74 9.73 9.52
CA GLY A 51 40.24 10.03 10.87
C GLY A 51 39.12 10.38 11.84
N GLY A 52 38.34 9.40 12.30
CA GLY A 52 37.29 9.58 13.30
C GLY A 52 37.76 9.25 14.73
N ARG A 53 37.47 10.11 15.71
CA ARG A 53 37.72 9.84 17.14
C ARG A 53 36.46 9.30 17.81
N VAL A 54 36.57 8.17 18.52
CA VAL A 54 35.51 7.65 19.39
C VAL A 54 35.61 8.31 20.77
N SER A 55 34.51 8.86 21.27
CA SER A 55 34.38 9.38 22.64
C SER A 55 33.51 8.44 23.48
N VAL A 56 34.11 7.78 24.47
CA VAL A 56 33.42 6.88 25.40
C VAL A 56 32.98 7.66 26.64
N TRP A 57 31.69 7.62 26.95
CA TRP A 57 31.16 8.14 28.21
C TRP A 57 31.14 7.05 29.28
N MET A 58 31.88 7.24 30.37
CA MET A 58 31.81 6.39 31.56
C MET A 58 30.79 6.96 32.55
N VAL A 59 29.83 6.13 32.98
CA VAL A 59 28.84 6.50 34.00
C VAL A 59 29.31 5.95 35.36
N SER A 60 29.68 6.83 36.28
CA SER A 60 30.05 6.46 37.65
C SER A 60 28.79 6.26 38.51
N PRO A 61 28.58 5.10 39.16
CA PRO A 61 27.40 4.87 39.99
C PRO A 61 27.54 5.54 41.37
N THR A 62 26.93 6.72 41.55
CA THR A 62 26.81 7.39 42.86
C THR A 62 25.67 6.81 43.68
N GLY A 63 25.94 5.72 44.42
CA GLY A 63 25.01 5.11 45.37
C GLY A 63 25.53 5.17 46.81
N ALA A 64 25.22 6.25 47.54
CA ALA A 64 25.59 6.37 48.95
C ALA A 64 24.65 5.55 49.86
N VAL A 65 25.18 4.52 50.52
CA VAL A 65 24.42 3.68 51.45
C VAL A 65 24.55 4.20 52.88
N ASN A 66 23.44 4.62 53.50
CA ASN A 66 23.41 4.96 54.92
C ASN A 66 23.53 3.69 55.78
N LEU A 67 24.49 3.68 56.70
CA LEU A 67 24.70 2.59 57.65
C LEU A 67 23.93 2.84 58.96
N ALA A 68 23.16 1.86 59.41
CA ALA A 68 22.52 1.85 60.72
C ALA A 68 22.69 0.48 61.39
N ASN A 69 23.63 0.43 62.34
CA ASN A 69 23.92 -0.59 63.35
C ASN A 69 23.01 -1.83 63.42
N ASN A 70 23.58 -3.02 63.15
CA ASN A 70 23.63 -4.05 64.18
C ASN A 70 24.87 -4.95 64.01
N SER A 71 25.29 -5.66 65.07
CA SER A 71 26.65 -6.20 65.17
C SER A 71 26.74 -7.70 65.50
N THR A 72 27.49 -8.46 64.69
CA THR A 72 28.15 -9.72 65.09
C THR A 72 29.39 -9.96 64.23
N PRO A 73 30.53 -10.37 64.82
CA PRO A 73 31.76 -10.61 64.06
C PRO A 73 31.88 -12.07 63.58
N LEU A 74 32.38 -12.25 62.35
CA LEU A 74 32.86 -13.55 61.86
C LEU A 74 34.14 -13.33 61.05
N ALA A 75 35.24 -13.91 61.52
CA ALA A 75 36.54 -13.85 60.85
C ALA A 75 36.70 -15.04 59.90
N GLY A 76 37.12 -14.77 58.66
CA GLY A 76 37.35 -15.79 57.64
C GLY A 76 38.00 -15.17 56.41
N GLY A 77 39.33 -15.13 56.37
CA GLY A 77 40.07 -14.54 55.26
C GLY A 77 40.05 -15.41 54.01
N ALA A 78 39.59 -14.86 52.88
CA ALA A 78 39.79 -15.44 51.56
C ALA A 78 40.92 -14.71 50.84
N VAL A 79 41.85 -15.45 50.24
CA VAL A 79 43.02 -14.88 49.55
C VAL A 79 42.60 -14.31 48.20
N VAL A 80 43.02 -13.08 47.91
CA VAL A 80 42.85 -12.47 46.59
C VAL A 80 43.74 -13.21 45.58
N GLY A 81 43.12 -13.92 44.64
CA GLY A 81 43.83 -14.54 43.51
C GLY A 81 44.54 -13.50 42.63
N PRO A 82 45.60 -13.88 41.90
CA PRO A 82 46.41 -12.94 41.14
C PRO A 82 45.57 -12.20 40.11
N VAL A 83 45.69 -10.86 40.09
CA VAL A 83 45.10 -10.00 39.07
C VAL A 83 45.60 -10.46 37.69
N GLY A 84 44.66 -10.77 36.79
CA GLY A 84 45.00 -11.16 35.42
C GLY A 84 45.86 -10.07 34.76
N THR A 85 47.08 -10.42 34.36
CA THR A 85 48.04 -9.49 33.78
C THR A 85 47.44 -8.79 32.57
N ALA A 86 47.71 -7.48 32.40
CA ALA A 86 47.10 -6.67 31.35
C ALA A 86 47.21 -7.30 29.94
N THR A 87 48.28 -8.05 29.67
CA THR A 87 48.49 -8.87 28.46
C THR A 87 47.29 -9.78 28.12
N ALA A 88 46.70 -10.45 29.11
CA ALA A 88 45.56 -11.34 28.90
C ALA A 88 44.30 -10.53 28.53
N ILE A 89 44.07 -9.42 29.21
CA ILE A 89 42.96 -8.50 28.92
C ILE A 89 43.11 -7.92 27.50
N SER A 90 44.33 -7.51 27.12
CA SER A 90 44.65 -7.06 25.77
C SER A 90 44.46 -8.15 24.71
N GLN A 91 44.81 -9.40 24.99
CA GLN A 91 44.55 -10.52 24.07
C GLN A 91 43.05 -10.79 23.89
N THR A 92 42.26 -10.75 24.96
CA THR A 92 40.79 -10.87 24.87
C THR A 92 40.17 -9.71 24.07
N LEU A 93 40.65 -8.47 24.26
CA LEU A 93 40.19 -7.31 23.50
C LEU A 93 40.61 -7.37 22.01
N VAL A 94 41.83 -7.82 21.70
CA VAL A 94 42.25 -8.01 20.30
C VAL A 94 41.44 -9.12 19.63
N ALA A 95 41.18 -10.24 20.33
CA ALA A 95 40.31 -11.29 19.82
C ALA A 95 38.88 -10.78 19.56
N ALA A 96 38.27 -10.08 20.53
CA ALA A 96 36.94 -9.48 20.36
C ALA A 96 36.89 -8.44 19.23
N THR A 97 37.96 -7.67 19.03
CA THR A 97 38.07 -6.70 17.93
C THR A 97 38.23 -7.40 16.58
N GLN A 98 38.92 -8.55 16.52
CA GLN A 98 38.99 -9.36 15.30
C GLN A 98 37.64 -10.03 14.98
N THR A 99 36.89 -10.51 15.99
CA THR A 99 35.51 -11.01 15.79
C THR A 99 34.57 -9.91 15.31
N ALA A 100 34.74 -8.66 15.78
CA ALA A 100 33.97 -7.50 15.34
C ALA A 100 34.44 -6.89 14.00
N ALA A 101 35.59 -7.33 13.46
CA ALA A 101 36.15 -6.89 12.19
C ALA A 101 36.16 -7.99 11.11
N ALA A 102 35.75 -9.21 11.46
CA ALA A 102 35.35 -10.21 10.48
C ALA A 102 34.11 -9.68 9.73
N PRO A 103 34.07 -9.74 8.38
CA PRO A 103 32.81 -9.64 7.67
C PRO A 103 31.82 -10.67 8.23
N PRO A 104 30.49 -10.44 8.14
CA PRO A 104 29.54 -11.53 8.30
C PRO A 104 29.98 -12.68 7.38
N ILE A 105 29.88 -13.93 7.84
CA ILE A 105 30.22 -15.09 7.00
C ILE A 105 29.19 -15.14 5.89
N VAL A 106 29.53 -14.52 4.75
CA VAL A 106 28.70 -14.55 3.56
C VAL A 106 28.48 -16.02 3.21
N PRO A 107 27.23 -16.46 3.07
CA PRO A 107 26.93 -17.84 2.73
C PRO A 107 27.60 -18.22 1.41
N ASN A 108 28.24 -19.40 1.39
CA ASN A 108 28.94 -19.87 0.20
C ASN A 108 28.04 -20.86 -0.51
N PHE A 109 27.03 -20.30 -1.14
CA PHE A 109 26.12 -21.01 -2.02
C PHE A 109 26.90 -21.68 -3.16
N GLN A 110 26.67 -22.98 -3.37
CA GLN A 110 27.27 -23.76 -4.46
C GLN A 110 26.24 -24.80 -4.93
N PRO A 111 25.66 -24.69 -6.14
CA PRO A 111 24.62 -25.62 -6.61
C PRO A 111 25.00 -27.10 -6.55
N SER A 112 26.29 -27.43 -6.71
CA SER A 112 26.82 -28.79 -6.63
C SER A 112 26.92 -29.36 -5.21
N GLU A 113 26.73 -28.54 -4.17
CA GLU A 113 26.79 -28.96 -2.77
C GLU A 113 25.40 -29.18 -2.15
N CYS A 114 24.30 -28.90 -2.88
CA CYS A 114 22.96 -28.97 -2.30
C CYS A 114 22.49 -30.42 -2.05
N PRO A 115 21.70 -30.69 -0.99
CA PRO A 115 21.26 -32.05 -0.65
C PRO A 115 20.45 -32.72 -1.77
N SER A 116 21.03 -33.75 -2.40
CA SER A 116 20.33 -34.62 -3.34
C SER A 116 19.04 -35.20 -2.71
N PRO A 117 17.88 -35.18 -3.40
CA PRO A 117 16.65 -35.77 -2.90
C PRO A 117 16.84 -37.24 -2.50
N SER A 118 16.71 -37.51 -1.20
CA SER A 118 17.10 -38.79 -0.58
C SER A 118 15.91 -39.74 -0.36
N GLY A 119 14.69 -39.27 -0.63
CA GLY A 119 13.46 -39.96 -0.24
C GLY A 119 13.17 -39.92 1.27
N ARG A 120 13.83 -39.03 2.02
CA ARG A 120 13.58 -38.85 3.46
C ARG A 120 12.10 -38.56 3.72
N ILE A 121 11.55 -39.27 4.69
CA ILE A 121 10.21 -39.05 5.26
C ILE A 121 10.36 -38.01 6.39
N PRO A 122 9.44 -37.02 6.52
CA PRO A 122 9.43 -36.12 7.66
C PRO A 122 9.40 -36.85 9.00
N GLU A 123 10.10 -36.31 9.98
CA GLU A 123 9.95 -36.71 11.38
C GLU A 123 8.60 -36.21 11.93
N PRO A 124 8.09 -36.80 13.04
CA PRO A 124 6.88 -36.30 13.70
C PRO A 124 6.96 -34.79 13.95
N PRO A 125 5.85 -34.04 13.78
CA PRO A 125 5.85 -32.59 13.96
C PRO A 125 6.26 -32.23 15.39
N PRO A 126 6.99 -31.12 15.61
CA PRO A 126 7.23 -30.60 16.95
C PRO A 126 5.92 -30.21 17.65
N ASP A 127 5.84 -30.41 18.97
CA ASP A 127 4.67 -30.00 19.78
C ASP A 127 4.54 -28.47 19.97
N ASP A 128 5.47 -27.67 19.45
CA ASP A 128 5.50 -26.21 19.50
C ASP A 128 5.76 -25.62 18.11
N PHE A 129 4.95 -24.64 17.70
CA PHE A 129 5.12 -23.92 16.44
C PHE A 129 6.46 -23.19 16.35
N ALA A 130 7.04 -22.72 17.46
CA ALA A 130 8.35 -22.08 17.45
C ALA A 130 9.50 -23.02 17.03
N ALA A 131 9.28 -24.34 17.07
CA ALA A 131 10.25 -25.34 16.61
C ALA A 131 10.06 -25.76 15.14
N PHE A 132 8.95 -25.37 14.47
CA PHE A 132 8.72 -25.70 13.06
C PHE A 132 9.85 -25.24 12.13
N PRO A 133 10.41 -24.01 12.24
CA PRO A 133 11.48 -23.59 11.35
C PRO A 133 12.74 -24.46 11.45
N ALA A 134 13.11 -24.88 12.67
CA ALA A 134 14.24 -25.77 12.88
C ALA A 134 13.97 -27.18 12.33
N ALA A 135 12.76 -27.71 12.49
CA ALA A 135 12.37 -29.02 11.96
C ALA A 135 12.32 -29.03 10.42
N ILE A 136 11.80 -27.98 9.79
CA ILE A 136 11.75 -27.82 8.33
C ILE A 136 13.17 -27.73 7.74
N GLY A 137 14.01 -26.83 8.26
CA GLY A 137 15.41 -26.73 7.81
C GLY A 137 16.19 -28.04 8.01
N THR A 138 15.93 -28.75 9.12
CA THR A 138 16.49 -30.08 9.38
C THR A 138 16.02 -31.09 8.34
N PHE A 139 14.73 -31.15 8.02
CA PHE A 139 14.16 -32.07 7.03
C PHE A 139 14.79 -31.87 5.64
N LEU A 140 14.75 -30.64 5.12
CA LEU A 140 15.30 -30.24 3.82
C LEU A 140 16.80 -30.57 3.74
N SER A 141 17.57 -30.25 4.79
CA SER A 141 19.02 -30.55 4.86
C SER A 141 19.37 -32.03 4.71
N GLY A 142 18.45 -32.95 5.03
CA GLY A 142 18.64 -34.39 4.82
C GLY A 142 18.19 -34.91 3.45
N GLY A 143 18.01 -34.05 2.45
CA GLY A 143 17.48 -34.41 1.14
C GLY A 143 15.95 -34.63 1.13
N GLY A 144 15.24 -34.02 2.07
CA GLY A 144 13.77 -34.02 2.10
C GLY A 144 13.17 -33.20 0.96
N SER A 145 12.19 -33.73 0.24
CA SER A 145 11.57 -33.02 -0.89
C SER A 145 10.52 -31.99 -0.42
N PRO A 146 10.53 -30.75 -0.92
CA PRO A 146 9.52 -29.73 -0.58
C PRO A 146 8.08 -30.20 -0.84
N ARG A 147 7.82 -30.96 -1.91
CA ARG A 147 6.52 -31.57 -2.20
C ARG A 147 6.07 -32.61 -1.17
N VAL A 148 7.00 -33.31 -0.52
CA VAL A 148 6.66 -34.25 0.57
C VAL A 148 6.33 -33.46 1.85
N LEU A 149 7.11 -32.42 2.14
CA LEU A 149 6.85 -31.49 3.24
C LEU A 149 5.47 -30.80 3.11
N GLU A 150 5.07 -30.40 1.90
CA GLU A 150 3.77 -29.79 1.63
C GLU A 150 2.61 -30.72 2.02
N ASN A 151 2.70 -32.02 1.68
CA ASN A 151 1.67 -33.01 2.00
C ASN A 151 1.49 -33.17 3.52
N GLU A 152 2.59 -33.27 4.28
CA GLU A 152 2.50 -33.37 5.74
C GLU A 152 1.99 -32.07 6.38
N LEU A 153 2.44 -30.90 5.92
CA LEU A 153 1.92 -29.62 6.43
C LEU A 153 0.43 -29.40 6.09
N ARG A 154 -0.06 -29.96 4.98
CA ARG A 154 -1.50 -30.05 4.68
C ARG A 154 -2.23 -31.01 5.61
N ALA A 155 -1.67 -32.19 5.89
CA ALA A 155 -2.24 -33.14 6.86
C ALA A 155 -2.34 -32.54 8.28
N LEU A 156 -1.36 -31.71 8.66
CA LEU A 156 -1.30 -30.97 9.93
C LEU A 156 -2.15 -29.69 9.96
N ARG A 157 -2.81 -29.31 8.85
CA ARG A 157 -3.53 -28.02 8.68
C ARG A 157 -2.67 -26.76 8.81
N ALA A 158 -1.34 -26.90 8.78
CA ALA A 158 -0.42 -25.76 8.65
C ALA A 158 -0.49 -25.14 7.24
N ILE A 159 -0.90 -25.91 6.23
CA ILE A 159 -1.32 -25.43 4.90
C ILE A 159 -2.78 -25.85 4.69
N THR A 160 -3.63 -24.95 4.16
CA THR A 160 -5.07 -25.22 3.94
C THR A 160 -5.55 -24.64 2.60
N GLU A 161 -6.85 -24.75 2.30
CA GLU A 161 -7.49 -24.05 1.17
C GLU A 161 -7.62 -22.53 1.40
N LYS A 162 -7.40 -22.05 2.64
CA LYS A 162 -7.45 -20.62 2.99
C LYS A 162 -6.10 -19.91 2.90
N GLY A 163 -5.01 -20.66 2.73
CA GLY A 163 -3.66 -20.10 2.66
C GLY A 163 -2.58 -21.10 3.09
N GLY A 164 -1.34 -20.61 3.04
CA GLY A 164 -0.14 -21.42 3.14
C GLY A 164 0.25 -22.02 1.80
N VAL A 165 1.54 -22.15 1.55
CA VAL A 165 2.11 -22.62 0.28
C VAL A 165 3.57 -23.03 0.50
N ILE A 166 4.08 -23.90 -0.39
CA ILE A 166 5.51 -24.09 -0.59
C ILE A 166 5.84 -23.74 -2.04
N GLN A 167 6.96 -23.04 -2.26
CA GLN A 167 7.53 -22.78 -3.58
C GLN A 167 9.02 -23.13 -3.53
N ASP A 168 9.53 -23.78 -4.58
CA ASP A 168 10.90 -24.27 -4.73
C ASP A 168 11.41 -24.09 -6.18
N ASP A 169 10.93 -23.03 -6.85
CA ASP A 169 11.13 -22.76 -8.29
C ASP A 169 11.89 -21.46 -8.61
N THR A 170 12.13 -20.60 -7.62
CA THR A 170 12.73 -19.27 -7.80
C THR A 170 14.03 -19.11 -7.00
N ASP A 171 15.12 -18.80 -7.69
CA ASP A 171 16.39 -18.34 -7.09
C ASP A 171 16.21 -16.91 -6.59
N LEU A 172 16.29 -16.70 -5.27
CA LEU A 172 16.21 -15.37 -4.64
C LEU A 172 17.60 -14.79 -4.34
N THR A 173 18.65 -15.61 -4.31
CA THR A 173 19.98 -15.18 -3.85
C THR A 173 20.96 -14.84 -4.98
N GLY A 174 20.65 -15.27 -6.20
CA GLY A 174 21.47 -15.14 -7.40
C GLY A 174 22.60 -16.18 -7.50
N ASP A 175 22.42 -17.36 -6.89
CA ASP A 175 23.42 -18.44 -6.84
C ASP A 175 23.20 -19.55 -7.89
N GLY A 176 22.04 -19.57 -8.55
CA GLY A 176 21.60 -20.63 -9.46
C GLY A 176 20.83 -21.78 -8.79
N VAL A 177 20.40 -21.64 -7.54
CA VAL A 177 19.60 -22.60 -6.77
C VAL A 177 18.28 -21.97 -6.33
N PRO A 178 17.13 -22.60 -6.61
CA PRO A 178 15.86 -22.14 -6.05
C PRO A 178 15.82 -22.17 -4.52
N GLU A 179 15.39 -21.07 -3.92
CA GLU A 179 15.06 -20.98 -2.50
C GLU A 179 13.77 -21.77 -2.20
N VAL A 180 13.76 -22.52 -1.10
CA VAL A 180 12.53 -23.17 -0.60
C VAL A 180 11.79 -22.19 0.29
N ILE A 181 10.72 -21.61 -0.23
CA ILE A 181 9.83 -20.67 0.46
C ILE A 181 8.69 -21.47 1.08
N VAL A 182 8.49 -21.32 2.39
CA VAL A 182 7.46 -22.05 3.15
C VAL A 182 6.61 -21.06 3.94
N ASN A 183 5.32 -21.01 3.62
CA ASN A 183 4.34 -20.14 4.29
C ASN A 183 3.30 -21.02 4.99
N ILE A 184 3.17 -20.91 6.32
CA ILE A 184 2.41 -21.85 7.14
C ILE A 184 1.62 -21.19 8.28
N PHE A 185 0.36 -21.60 8.45
CA PHE A 185 -0.42 -21.31 9.65
C PHE A 185 0.15 -22.03 10.87
N ASN A 186 -0.07 -21.47 12.06
CA ASN A 186 0.15 -22.17 13.32
C ASN A 186 -1.00 -23.18 13.56
N PRO A 187 -0.75 -24.50 13.45
CA PRO A 187 -1.82 -25.49 13.45
C PRO A 187 -2.47 -25.67 14.82
N PHE A 188 -1.78 -25.31 15.92
CA PHE A 188 -2.26 -25.47 17.29
C PHE A 188 -3.34 -24.46 17.68
N ILE A 189 -3.42 -23.32 16.98
CA ILE A 189 -4.40 -22.25 17.22
C ILE A 189 -5.23 -21.91 15.97
N TYR A 190 -5.08 -22.67 14.88
CA TYR A 190 -5.83 -22.46 13.64
C TYR A 190 -7.34 -22.67 13.84
N ASN A 191 -8.13 -21.69 13.42
CA ASN A 191 -9.58 -21.71 13.42
C ASN A 191 -10.09 -21.10 12.11
N GLU A 192 -10.72 -21.93 11.27
CA GLU A 192 -11.29 -21.54 9.97
C GLU A 192 -12.32 -20.39 10.04
N ASN A 193 -12.90 -20.13 11.22
CA ASN A 193 -13.88 -19.09 11.49
C ASN A 193 -13.28 -17.81 12.12
N ALA A 194 -11.96 -17.75 12.34
CA ALA A 194 -11.30 -16.57 12.86
C ALA A 194 -11.04 -15.51 11.77
N ILE A 195 -11.15 -14.23 12.15
CA ILE A 195 -10.94 -13.08 11.24
C ILE A 195 -9.50 -13.05 10.68
N ILE A 196 -8.54 -13.45 11.52
CA ILE A 196 -7.16 -13.72 11.16
C ILE A 196 -6.74 -15.06 11.77
N ASN A 197 -5.88 -15.79 11.07
CA ASN A 197 -5.19 -16.96 11.58
C ASN A 197 -3.70 -16.68 11.56
N ALA A 198 -3.03 -16.92 12.68
CA ALA A 198 -1.60 -16.68 12.81
C ALA A 198 -0.77 -17.70 12.03
N GLY A 199 0.41 -17.29 11.59
CA GLY A 199 1.31 -18.10 10.80
C GLY A 199 2.65 -17.41 10.59
N GLN A 200 3.48 -17.98 9.72
CA GLN A 200 4.83 -17.51 9.47
C GLN A 200 5.24 -17.81 8.02
N LEU A 201 5.91 -16.85 7.39
CA LEU A 201 6.64 -17.03 6.14
C LEU A 201 8.12 -17.28 6.47
N LEU A 202 8.70 -18.29 5.83
CA LEU A 202 10.05 -18.79 6.01
C LEU A 202 10.71 -18.94 4.63
N VAL A 203 12.02 -18.68 4.54
CA VAL A 203 12.79 -18.89 3.30
C VAL A 203 14.05 -19.68 3.63
N TYR A 204 14.33 -20.76 2.90
CA TYR A 204 15.52 -21.59 3.08
C TYR A 204 16.36 -21.64 1.81
N GLY A 205 17.66 -21.37 1.98
CA GLY A 205 18.65 -21.42 0.89
C GLY A 205 19.73 -22.45 1.17
N CYS A 206 20.38 -22.90 0.10
CA CYS A 206 21.42 -23.93 0.14
C CYS A 206 22.78 -23.37 0.58
N ASP A 207 23.35 -23.89 1.67
CA ASP A 207 24.71 -23.53 2.12
C ASP A 207 25.44 -24.79 2.62
N LYS A 208 26.58 -25.10 1.98
CA LYS A 208 27.57 -26.09 2.45
C LYS A 208 26.99 -27.48 2.81
N GLY A 209 26.17 -28.07 1.95
CA GLY A 209 25.59 -29.41 2.21
C GLY A 209 24.28 -29.44 2.99
N GLY A 210 23.62 -28.29 3.20
CA GLY A 210 22.34 -28.22 3.91
C GLY A 210 21.47 -27.02 3.50
N TYR A 211 20.25 -26.97 4.03
CA TYR A 211 19.32 -25.85 3.90
C TYR A 211 19.28 -25.05 5.20
N ARG A 212 19.63 -23.78 5.15
CA ARG A 212 19.58 -22.85 6.28
C ARG A 212 18.47 -21.82 6.11
N LEU A 213 17.88 -21.38 7.21
CA LEU A 213 16.88 -20.31 7.21
C LEU A 213 17.55 -18.97 6.83
N LEU A 214 17.08 -18.34 5.75
CA LEU A 214 17.53 -17.03 5.26
C LEU A 214 16.72 -15.91 5.88
N TYR A 215 15.41 -16.13 5.96
CA TYR A 215 14.42 -15.13 6.35
C TYR A 215 13.27 -15.82 7.10
N GLN A 216 12.71 -15.10 8.07
CA GLN A 216 11.44 -15.45 8.69
C GLN A 216 10.68 -14.19 9.10
N THR A 217 9.36 -14.18 8.92
CA THR A 217 8.52 -13.15 9.53
C THR A 217 8.40 -13.38 11.04
N PRO A 218 8.04 -12.35 11.82
CA PRO A 218 7.48 -12.56 13.16
C PRO A 218 6.21 -13.43 13.09
N SER A 219 5.91 -14.13 14.18
CA SER A 219 4.65 -14.86 14.38
C SER A 219 4.07 -14.52 15.74
N SER A 220 2.77 -14.21 15.79
CA SER A 220 2.01 -14.04 17.04
C SER A 220 0.50 -14.16 16.76
N PRO A 221 -0.35 -14.45 17.77
CA PRO A 221 -1.81 -14.51 17.58
C PRO A 221 -2.47 -13.23 17.05
N GLY A 222 -1.79 -12.08 17.11
CA GLY A 222 -2.30 -10.79 16.58
C GLY A 222 -1.86 -10.46 15.15
N LEU A 223 -0.99 -11.27 14.56
CA LEU A 223 -0.52 -11.16 13.17
C LEU A 223 -1.19 -12.27 12.35
N ALA A 224 -1.74 -11.94 11.19
CA ALA A 224 -2.16 -12.95 10.23
C ALA A 224 -0.94 -13.67 9.60
N LEU A 225 -1.18 -14.86 9.05
CA LEU A 225 -0.32 -15.46 8.04
C LEU A 225 0.07 -14.41 6.97
N PRO A 226 1.37 -14.25 6.64
CA PRO A 226 1.78 -13.38 5.55
C PRO A 226 1.16 -13.80 4.22
N VAL A 227 0.67 -12.85 3.42
CA VAL A 227 0.13 -13.11 2.09
C VAL A 227 1.20 -12.77 1.05
N LEU A 228 1.74 -13.80 0.39
CA LEU A 228 2.63 -13.65 -0.76
C LEU A 228 1.86 -13.05 -1.94
N HIS A 229 2.37 -11.97 -2.51
CA HIS A 229 1.86 -11.33 -3.73
C HIS A 229 2.73 -11.64 -4.95
N ARG A 230 4.05 -11.70 -4.77
CA ARG A 230 5.01 -12.09 -5.80
C ARG A 230 6.26 -12.71 -5.18
N VAL A 231 6.83 -13.65 -5.93
CA VAL A 231 8.24 -14.06 -5.84
C VAL A 231 8.78 -13.92 -7.27
N GLY A 232 9.89 -13.21 -7.46
CA GLY A 232 10.44 -12.87 -8.79
C GLY A 232 10.59 -11.37 -9.03
N ASP A 233 11.33 -11.01 -10.08
CA ASP A 233 11.76 -9.64 -10.42
C ASP A 233 10.63 -8.62 -10.33
N MET A 234 10.82 -7.56 -9.54
CA MET A 234 9.91 -6.41 -9.47
C MET A 234 10.44 -5.19 -10.21
N ASN A 235 11.77 -5.06 -10.34
CA ASN A 235 12.47 -3.80 -10.52
C ASN A 235 13.27 -3.70 -11.85
N GLY A 236 13.36 -4.80 -12.59
CA GLY A 236 14.00 -4.90 -13.91
C GLY A 236 15.49 -5.21 -13.89
N ASP A 237 16.09 -5.53 -12.72
CA ASP A 237 17.52 -5.87 -12.60
C ASP A 237 17.84 -7.38 -12.73
N VAL A 238 16.82 -8.21 -13.05
CA VAL A 238 16.91 -9.67 -13.23
C VAL A 238 17.23 -10.43 -11.93
N ARG A 239 17.11 -9.78 -10.76
CA ARG A 239 17.01 -10.47 -9.46
C ARG A 239 15.56 -10.82 -9.16
N ALA A 240 15.33 -11.62 -8.13
CA ALA A 240 13.99 -11.94 -7.67
C ALA A 240 13.68 -11.26 -6.34
N GLU A 241 12.63 -10.45 -6.31
CA GLU A 241 12.09 -9.88 -5.08
C GLU A 241 11.11 -10.85 -4.40
N LEU A 242 11.03 -10.75 -3.08
CA LEU A 242 10.03 -11.39 -2.23
C LEU A 242 9.03 -10.32 -1.76
N VAL A 243 7.79 -10.40 -2.26
CA VAL A 243 6.74 -9.41 -1.98
C VAL A 243 5.58 -10.06 -1.23
N TYR A 244 5.29 -9.56 -0.03
CA TYR A 244 4.19 -10.02 0.81
C TYR A 244 3.55 -8.89 1.61
N ASP A 245 2.37 -9.13 2.17
CA ASP A 245 1.80 -8.29 3.24
C ASP A 245 1.54 -9.09 4.52
N ILE A 246 1.56 -8.40 5.67
CA ILE A 246 1.09 -8.94 6.95
C ILE A 246 -0.13 -8.13 7.40
N GLN A 247 -1.23 -8.82 7.71
CA GLN A 247 -2.44 -8.19 8.22
C GLN A 247 -2.49 -8.21 9.76
N THR A 248 -2.76 -7.06 10.36
CA THR A 248 -3.23 -6.93 11.75
C THR A 248 -4.71 -6.53 11.76
N CYS A 249 -5.45 -6.86 12.82
CA CYS A 249 -6.85 -6.44 12.96
C CYS A 249 -7.16 -5.92 14.36
N SER A 250 -7.92 -4.82 14.40
CA SER A 250 -8.61 -4.29 15.57
C SER A 250 -10.11 -4.69 15.52
N SER A 251 -10.91 -4.17 16.45
CA SER A 251 -12.37 -4.34 16.44
C SER A 251 -13.11 -3.55 15.35
N THR A 252 -12.46 -2.59 14.68
CA THR A 252 -13.11 -1.68 13.71
C THR A 252 -12.35 -1.52 12.38
N SER A 253 -11.12 -2.04 12.28
CA SER A 253 -10.34 -2.07 11.05
C SER A 253 -9.28 -3.17 11.04
N CYS A 254 -8.98 -3.68 9.85
CA CYS A 254 -7.76 -4.42 9.58
C CYS A 254 -6.78 -3.56 8.78
N THR A 255 -5.48 -3.71 9.03
CA THR A 255 -4.41 -2.98 8.36
C THR A 255 -3.41 -4.00 7.82
N ARG A 256 -3.10 -3.91 6.52
CA ARG A 256 -2.03 -4.67 5.87
C ARG A 256 -0.80 -3.80 5.70
N GLU A 257 0.37 -4.35 6.02
CA GLU A 257 1.67 -3.72 5.78
C GLU A 257 2.44 -4.54 4.74
N GLY A 258 2.67 -3.92 3.58
CA GLY A 258 3.41 -4.48 2.45
C GLY A 258 4.91 -4.35 2.62
N ASN A 259 5.62 -5.40 2.21
CA ASN A 259 7.07 -5.50 2.23
C ASN A 259 7.54 -5.92 0.83
N ILE A 260 8.56 -5.24 0.31
CA ILE A 260 9.28 -5.65 -0.91
C ILE A 260 10.73 -5.90 -0.47
N LEU A 261 11.16 -7.15 -0.47
CA LEU A 261 12.51 -7.53 -0.02
C LEU A 261 13.34 -8.05 -1.20
N THR A 262 14.61 -7.65 -1.28
CA THR A 262 15.60 -8.23 -2.20
C THR A 262 16.75 -8.85 -1.41
N TRP A 263 17.52 -9.76 -2.01
CA TRP A 263 18.68 -10.36 -1.37
C TRP A 263 19.93 -9.48 -1.52
N ASN A 264 20.58 -9.14 -0.40
CA ASN A 264 21.89 -8.50 -0.42
C ASN A 264 23.02 -9.56 -0.28
N PRO A 265 23.77 -9.86 -1.35
CA PRO A 265 24.82 -10.89 -1.33
C PRO A 265 26.10 -10.45 -0.58
N ILE A 266 26.21 -9.18 -0.16
CA ILE A 266 27.35 -8.67 0.62
C ILE A 266 27.10 -8.87 2.12
N THR A 267 25.86 -8.69 2.57
CA THR A 267 25.46 -8.85 3.99
C THR A 267 24.92 -10.25 4.29
N GLY A 268 24.44 -10.99 3.29
CA GLY A 268 23.92 -12.34 3.44
C GLY A 268 22.52 -12.39 4.08
N VAL A 269 21.72 -11.34 3.86
CA VAL A 269 20.34 -11.19 4.38
C VAL A 269 19.44 -10.53 3.33
N PHE A 270 18.12 -10.65 3.54
CA PHE A 270 17.12 -9.86 2.81
C PHE A 270 17.04 -8.44 3.36
N GLU A 271 16.97 -7.46 2.46
CA GLU A 271 16.89 -6.03 2.78
C GLU A 271 15.67 -5.40 2.09
N PRO A 272 14.95 -4.46 2.73
CA PRO A 272 13.73 -3.86 2.18
C PRO A 272 14.05 -2.82 1.11
N LEU A 273 13.32 -2.90 -0.02
CA LEU A 273 13.35 -1.91 -1.10
C LEU A 273 12.35 -0.76 -0.90
N ASN A 274 11.36 -0.89 -0.01
CA ASN A 274 10.42 0.20 0.28
C ASN A 274 11.00 1.18 1.33
N ASN A 275 11.04 2.48 1.02
CA ASN A 275 11.65 3.48 1.90
C ASN A 275 10.74 3.99 3.03
N ALA A 276 9.47 3.59 3.03
CA ALA A 276 8.44 3.93 3.99
C ALA A 276 7.39 2.79 4.08
N PRO A 277 6.53 2.76 5.12
CA PRO A 277 5.53 1.71 5.28
C PRO A 277 4.45 1.75 4.19
N ILE A 278 4.24 0.62 3.51
CA ILE A 278 3.24 0.46 2.45
C ILE A 278 1.94 -0.05 3.09
N ILE A 279 0.98 0.83 3.34
CA ILE A 279 -0.17 0.55 4.21
C ILE A 279 -1.50 0.48 3.43
N ALA A 280 -2.22 -0.64 3.57
CA ALA A 280 -3.59 -0.80 3.09
C ALA A 280 -4.57 -1.02 4.26
N VAL A 281 -5.41 -0.03 4.55
CA VAL A 281 -6.44 -0.10 5.61
C VAL A 281 -7.75 -0.63 5.02
N ASN A 282 -8.34 -1.67 5.63
CA ASN A 282 -9.58 -2.32 5.20
C ASN A 282 -9.63 -2.68 3.70
N GLY A 283 -8.47 -2.94 3.10
CA GLY A 283 -8.34 -3.22 1.68
C GLY A 283 -7.27 -4.28 1.42
N ARG A 284 -6.57 -4.14 0.31
CA ARG A 284 -5.61 -5.13 -0.19
C ARG A 284 -4.42 -4.47 -0.87
N LEU A 285 -3.32 -5.20 -0.94
CA LEU A 285 -2.24 -4.90 -1.86
C LEU A 285 -2.41 -5.71 -3.16
N GLY A 286 -1.66 -5.34 -4.19
CA GLY A 286 -1.53 -6.11 -5.43
C GLY A 286 -0.41 -5.55 -6.31
N VAL A 287 0.27 -6.45 -7.03
CA VAL A 287 1.37 -6.11 -7.94
C VAL A 287 0.87 -6.00 -9.37
N VAL A 288 1.26 -4.95 -10.09
CA VAL A 288 0.84 -4.68 -11.47
C VAL A 288 1.79 -3.67 -12.14
N ASP A 289 2.09 -3.88 -13.42
CA ASP A 289 2.68 -2.89 -14.34
C ASP A 289 1.55 -1.94 -14.81
N ILE A 290 1.61 -0.65 -14.43
CA ILE A 290 0.51 0.31 -14.67
C ILE A 290 0.75 1.18 -15.91
N ASP A 291 2.01 1.53 -16.22
CA ASP A 291 2.35 2.38 -17.38
C ASP A 291 2.99 1.64 -18.57
N ASN A 292 3.24 0.33 -18.41
CA ASN A 292 3.75 -0.62 -19.41
C ASN A 292 5.24 -0.37 -19.77
N ASP A 293 6.08 0.04 -18.81
CA ASP A 293 7.54 0.12 -19.00
C ASP A 293 8.28 -1.22 -18.75
N GLY A 294 7.66 -2.15 -18.01
CA GLY A 294 8.20 -3.48 -17.68
C GLY A 294 8.67 -3.65 -16.23
N ILE A 295 8.69 -2.57 -15.44
CA ILE A 295 8.78 -2.59 -13.97
C ILE A 295 7.39 -2.94 -13.39
N LEU A 296 7.35 -3.33 -12.10
CA LEU A 296 6.10 -3.64 -11.40
C LEU A 296 5.90 -2.74 -10.19
N GLU A 297 4.71 -2.14 -10.09
CA GLU A 297 4.31 -1.31 -8.96
C GLU A 297 3.60 -2.15 -7.91
N LEU A 298 3.80 -1.77 -6.63
CA LEU A 298 3.00 -2.29 -5.53
C LEU A 298 1.85 -1.33 -5.24
N THR A 299 0.64 -1.70 -5.65
CA THR A 299 -0.57 -0.97 -5.30
C THR A 299 -1.02 -1.31 -3.88
N ALA A 300 -1.40 -0.29 -3.11
CA ALA A 300 -1.99 -0.41 -1.78
C ALA A 300 -3.36 0.27 -1.77
N SER A 301 -4.42 -0.52 -1.88
CA SER A 301 -5.80 -0.04 -1.82
C SER A 301 -6.28 0.07 -0.37
N SER A 302 -6.62 1.28 0.06
CA SER A 302 -7.21 1.56 1.38
C SER A 302 -8.67 1.95 1.26
N ASN A 303 -9.54 1.26 1.98
CA ASN A 303 -10.94 1.65 2.18
C ASN A 303 -11.07 2.32 3.57
N PRO A 304 -11.81 3.43 3.70
CA PRO A 304 -11.99 4.07 4.98
C PRO A 304 -12.75 3.16 5.95
N SER A 305 -12.36 3.17 7.23
CA SER A 305 -13.15 2.58 8.30
C SER A 305 -14.52 3.26 8.42
N SER A 306 -15.52 2.54 8.93
CA SER A 306 -16.88 3.03 9.18
C SER A 306 -16.97 3.97 10.40
N ASP A 307 -15.97 4.82 10.59
CA ASP A 307 -15.96 5.87 11.60
C ASP A 307 -16.94 6.97 11.20
N ILE A 308 -18.09 6.99 11.87
CA ILE A 308 -19.15 7.97 11.62
C ILE A 308 -18.69 9.40 11.96
N ALA A 309 -17.75 9.56 12.90
CA ALA A 309 -17.21 10.87 13.27
C ALA A 309 -16.20 11.41 12.25
N ALA A 310 -15.53 10.55 11.49
CA ALA A 310 -14.74 10.94 10.32
C ALA A 310 -15.63 11.39 9.15
N GLY A 311 -16.82 10.78 9.05
CA GLY A 311 -17.78 11.00 7.96
C GLY A 311 -17.43 10.25 6.68
N PRO A 312 -18.12 10.57 5.56
CA PRO A 312 -17.91 9.87 4.30
C PRO A 312 -16.54 10.24 3.73
N ARG A 313 -15.61 9.28 3.75
CA ARG A 313 -14.30 9.38 3.09
C ARG A 313 -14.33 8.61 1.76
N ARG A 314 -13.43 8.93 0.84
CA ARG A 314 -13.18 8.12 -0.37
C ARG A 314 -12.24 6.96 -0.03
N SER A 315 -12.28 5.90 -0.83
CA SER A 315 -11.18 4.93 -0.85
C SER A 315 -10.01 5.54 -1.61
N VAL A 316 -8.79 5.08 -1.34
CA VAL A 316 -7.58 5.51 -2.06
C VAL A 316 -6.81 4.30 -2.57
N VAL A 317 -6.12 4.47 -3.70
CA VAL A 317 -5.11 3.55 -4.18
C VAL A 317 -3.79 4.30 -4.18
N ASP A 318 -2.88 3.87 -3.32
CA ASP A 318 -1.49 4.31 -3.31
C ASP A 318 -0.70 3.43 -4.28
N ILE A 319 0.08 4.06 -5.15
CA ILE A 319 0.92 3.40 -6.16
C ILE A 319 2.38 3.61 -5.75
N TRP A 320 3.08 2.50 -5.51
CA TRP A 320 4.48 2.49 -5.12
C TRP A 320 5.35 1.99 -6.26
N ASP A 321 6.33 2.81 -6.65
CA ASP A 321 7.05 2.77 -7.92
C ASP A 321 8.57 2.92 -7.70
N TRP A 322 9.37 2.41 -8.63
CA TRP A 322 10.82 2.20 -8.52
C TRP A 322 11.65 3.42 -8.93
N THR A 323 12.42 3.95 -7.99
CA THR A 323 13.30 5.11 -8.23
C THR A 323 14.68 4.75 -8.81
N GLY A 324 14.88 3.53 -9.31
CA GLY A 324 16.22 2.98 -9.58
C GLY A 324 17.04 2.71 -8.31
N LYS A 325 16.39 2.67 -7.13
CA LYS A 325 17.01 2.32 -5.84
C LYS A 325 16.02 1.87 -4.76
N ASN A 326 14.86 2.52 -4.66
CA ASN A 326 13.82 2.17 -3.70
C ASN A 326 12.43 2.32 -4.32
N TYR A 327 11.46 1.57 -3.81
CA TYR A 327 10.05 1.83 -3.99
C TYR A 327 9.60 3.04 -3.14
N ILE A 328 8.94 4.01 -3.79
CA ILE A 328 8.38 5.20 -3.15
C ILE A 328 6.92 5.39 -3.57
N LEU A 329 6.14 6.12 -2.77
CA LEU A 329 4.79 6.56 -3.16
C LEU A 329 4.89 7.58 -4.31
N ALA A 330 4.67 7.14 -5.55
CA ALA A 330 4.68 8.01 -6.73
C ALA A 330 3.31 8.67 -6.96
N ALA A 331 2.21 7.97 -6.68
CA ALA A 331 0.86 8.52 -6.80
C ALA A 331 -0.09 8.03 -5.71
N ARG A 332 -1.03 8.90 -5.33
CA ARG A 332 -2.24 8.55 -4.57
C ARG A 332 -3.45 8.92 -5.41
N GLN A 333 -4.26 7.93 -5.77
CA GLN A 333 -5.49 8.12 -6.53
C GLN A 333 -6.70 7.95 -5.60
N GLU A 334 -7.61 8.92 -5.56
CA GLU A 334 -8.89 8.75 -4.86
C GLU A 334 -9.90 8.00 -5.73
N SER A 335 -10.71 7.14 -5.13
CA SER A 335 -11.86 6.52 -5.78
C SER A 335 -12.88 7.59 -6.19
N GLY A 336 -13.55 7.40 -7.33
CA GLY A 336 -14.65 8.26 -7.78
C GLY A 336 -15.72 8.50 -6.69
N ALA A 337 -16.36 9.67 -6.76
CA ALA A 337 -17.30 10.15 -5.76
C ALA A 337 -18.50 9.20 -5.57
N ARG A 338 -18.60 8.58 -4.38
CA ARG A 338 -19.72 7.70 -4.02
C ARG A 338 -20.90 8.44 -3.40
N TYR A 339 -20.61 9.49 -2.64
CA TYR A 339 -21.61 10.24 -1.87
C TYR A 339 -21.90 11.60 -2.51
N ARG A 340 -23.10 12.13 -2.31
CA ARG A 340 -23.52 13.43 -2.87
C ARG A 340 -22.62 14.60 -2.42
N ILE A 341 -22.18 14.55 -1.16
CA ILE A 341 -21.18 15.49 -0.60
C ILE A 341 -19.80 15.40 -1.28
N HIS A 342 -19.38 14.22 -1.77
CA HIS A 342 -18.11 14.08 -2.51
C HIS A 342 -18.14 14.85 -3.83
N VAL A 343 -19.24 14.71 -4.59
CA VAL A 343 -19.46 15.45 -5.84
C VAL A 343 -19.56 16.96 -5.58
N LEU A 344 -20.10 17.38 -4.43
CA LEU A 344 -20.12 18.78 -4.04
C LEU A 344 -18.70 19.33 -3.77
N HIS A 345 -17.84 18.56 -3.10
CA HIS A 345 -16.44 18.94 -2.88
C HIS A 345 -15.66 19.05 -4.21
N ASP A 346 -15.93 18.18 -5.18
CA ASP A 346 -15.34 18.28 -6.53
C ASP A 346 -15.82 19.55 -7.26
N ALA A 347 -17.11 19.90 -7.15
CA ALA A 347 -17.67 21.12 -7.75
C ALA A 347 -17.08 22.39 -7.12
N ASP A 348 -16.96 22.43 -5.79
CA ASP A 348 -16.32 23.53 -5.05
C ASP A 348 -14.80 23.60 -5.27
N ALA A 349 -14.13 22.49 -5.59
CA ALA A 349 -12.74 22.49 -6.04
C ALA A 349 -12.60 23.06 -7.45
N ALA A 350 -13.41 22.60 -8.41
CA ALA A 350 -13.46 23.14 -9.77
C ALA A 350 -13.81 24.65 -9.77
N LEU A 351 -14.69 25.09 -8.88
CA LEU A 351 -15.05 26.50 -8.71
C LEU A 351 -13.84 27.34 -8.29
N ARG A 352 -13.10 26.91 -7.26
CA ARG A 352 -11.89 27.60 -6.78
C ARG A 352 -10.77 27.62 -7.82
N GLN A 353 -10.70 26.59 -8.68
CA GLN A 353 -9.79 26.52 -9.82
C GLN A 353 -10.25 27.34 -11.04
N GLN A 354 -11.39 28.04 -10.96
CA GLN A 354 -12.01 28.80 -12.06
C GLN A 354 -12.38 27.95 -13.28
N ALA A 355 -12.54 26.63 -13.10
CA ALA A 355 -13.00 25.69 -14.12
C ALA A 355 -14.52 25.76 -14.27
N TRP A 356 -15.03 26.92 -14.70
CA TRP A 356 -16.45 27.28 -14.61
C TRP A 356 -17.42 26.27 -15.23
N GLN A 357 -17.09 25.73 -16.41
CA GLN A 357 -17.93 24.73 -17.07
C GLN A 357 -18.00 23.42 -16.27
N THR A 358 -16.85 22.93 -15.80
CA THR A 358 -16.76 21.74 -14.94
C THR A 358 -17.54 21.96 -13.64
N ALA A 359 -17.38 23.11 -12.98
CA ALA A 359 -18.16 23.43 -11.78
C ALA A 359 -19.68 23.44 -12.05
N LEU A 360 -20.12 24.11 -13.14
CA LEU A 360 -21.52 24.13 -13.56
C LEU A 360 -22.08 22.73 -13.87
N GLU A 361 -21.28 21.83 -14.42
CA GLU A 361 -21.66 20.45 -14.69
C GLU A 361 -21.72 19.62 -13.41
N THR A 362 -20.66 19.64 -12.59
CA THR A 362 -20.60 18.89 -11.34
C THR A 362 -21.68 19.34 -10.34
N TYR A 363 -22.01 20.64 -10.22
CA TYR A 363 -23.16 21.09 -9.43
C TYR A 363 -24.51 20.56 -9.97
N ARG A 364 -24.66 20.36 -11.28
CA ARG A 364 -25.85 19.69 -11.84
C ARG A 364 -25.85 18.19 -11.47
N THR A 365 -24.70 17.53 -11.38
CA THR A 365 -24.60 16.15 -10.89
C THR A 365 -25.03 16.07 -9.42
N VAL A 366 -24.53 16.96 -8.53
CA VAL A 366 -25.04 17.07 -7.13
C VAL A 366 -26.56 17.20 -7.09
N ARG A 367 -27.14 18.01 -8.00
CA ARG A 367 -28.58 18.34 -8.05
C ARG A 367 -29.48 17.25 -8.65
N ASN A 368 -28.98 16.36 -9.52
CA ASN A 368 -29.83 15.46 -10.34
C ASN A 368 -29.42 13.99 -10.32
N ASP A 369 -28.20 13.62 -9.92
CA ASP A 369 -27.77 12.23 -9.96
C ASP A 369 -28.40 11.44 -8.80
N GLU A 370 -29.33 10.54 -9.13
CA GLU A 370 -30.05 9.69 -8.18
C GLU A 370 -29.23 8.47 -7.73
N THR A 371 -28.08 8.20 -8.35
CA THR A 371 -27.18 7.09 -7.98
C THR A 371 -26.22 7.44 -6.83
N LEU A 372 -25.99 8.73 -6.59
CA LEU A 372 -25.13 9.22 -5.50
C LEU A 372 -25.77 8.95 -4.14
N ALA A 373 -25.04 8.23 -3.28
CA ALA A 373 -25.48 7.91 -1.93
C ALA A 373 -25.58 9.17 -1.05
N GLU A 374 -26.57 9.17 -0.17
CA GLU A 374 -26.59 10.06 1.01
C GLU A 374 -25.78 9.41 2.15
N TRP A 375 -25.29 10.25 3.08
CA TRP A 375 -24.69 9.84 4.33
C TRP A 375 -25.80 9.65 5.39
N THR A 376 -25.47 9.82 6.68
CA THR A 376 -26.40 9.64 7.80
C THR A 376 -27.08 10.94 8.25
N LEU A 377 -27.05 12.00 7.44
CA LEU A 377 -27.61 13.31 7.81
C LEU A 377 -29.08 13.45 7.34
N PRO A 378 -29.97 14.05 8.16
CA PRO A 378 -31.35 14.25 7.77
C PRO A 378 -31.47 15.27 6.63
N ASN A 379 -32.35 14.99 5.66
CA ASN A 379 -32.67 15.85 4.51
C ASN A 379 -31.48 16.16 3.56
N GLU A 380 -30.46 15.30 3.51
CA GLU A 380 -29.21 15.56 2.75
C GLU A 380 -29.47 15.85 1.28
N PHE A 381 -30.27 15.03 0.59
CA PHE A 381 -30.62 15.26 -0.81
C PHE A 381 -31.17 16.67 -1.02
N ALA A 382 -32.15 17.10 -0.21
CA ALA A 382 -32.79 18.40 -0.34
C ALA A 382 -31.82 19.56 -0.05
N ILE A 383 -30.98 19.42 0.99
CA ILE A 383 -30.07 20.48 1.43
C ILE A 383 -28.91 20.66 0.45
N LEU A 384 -28.25 19.58 0.02
CA LEU A 384 -27.18 19.68 -0.97
C LEU A 384 -27.70 20.09 -2.35
N LYS A 385 -28.92 19.65 -2.72
CA LYS A 385 -29.63 20.12 -3.92
C LYS A 385 -29.87 21.64 -3.88
N ALA A 386 -30.32 22.18 -2.75
CA ALA A 386 -30.51 23.62 -2.58
C ALA A 386 -29.20 24.39 -2.67
N PHE A 387 -28.16 23.97 -1.93
CA PHE A 387 -26.85 24.61 -1.96
C PHE A 387 -26.20 24.57 -3.35
N ALA A 388 -26.23 23.42 -4.05
CA ALA A 388 -25.73 23.31 -5.41
C ALA A 388 -26.54 24.18 -6.40
N THR A 389 -27.84 24.37 -6.19
CA THR A 389 -28.64 25.27 -7.04
C THR A 389 -28.31 26.74 -6.77
N TYR A 390 -28.06 27.11 -5.52
CA TYR A 390 -27.52 28.42 -5.14
C TYR A 390 -26.11 28.66 -5.74
N ARG A 391 -25.22 27.65 -5.72
CA ARG A 391 -23.94 27.70 -6.43
C ARG A 391 -24.11 27.96 -7.93
N LEU A 392 -25.07 27.30 -8.59
CA LEU A 392 -25.39 27.60 -10.00
C LEU A 392 -25.81 29.07 -10.21
N VAL A 393 -26.62 29.65 -9.30
CA VAL A 393 -26.99 31.09 -9.37
C VAL A 393 -25.75 31.97 -9.32
N THR A 394 -24.86 31.78 -8.34
CA THR A 394 -23.69 32.66 -8.18
C THR A 394 -22.67 32.50 -9.32
N VAL A 395 -22.47 31.29 -9.86
CA VAL A 395 -21.61 31.05 -11.02
C VAL A 395 -22.18 31.65 -12.30
N TYR A 396 -23.48 31.51 -12.58
CA TYR A 396 -24.09 32.19 -13.73
C TYR A 396 -24.01 33.72 -13.59
N GLY A 397 -24.20 34.26 -12.39
CA GLY A 397 -23.97 35.68 -12.09
C GLY A 397 -22.52 36.10 -12.37
N ARG A 398 -21.52 35.28 -11.97
CA ARG A 398 -20.10 35.53 -12.26
C ARG A 398 -19.78 35.62 -13.76
N LEU A 399 -20.51 34.84 -14.57
CA LEU A 399 -20.38 34.76 -16.03
C LEU A 399 -21.26 35.77 -16.79
N GLY A 400 -22.13 36.53 -16.12
CA GLY A 400 -23.10 37.41 -16.76
C GLY A 400 -24.23 36.68 -17.50
N ASP A 401 -24.50 35.43 -17.13
CA ASP A 401 -25.36 34.51 -17.86
C ASP A 401 -26.82 34.57 -17.37
N GLY A 402 -27.76 34.79 -18.31
CA GLY A 402 -29.20 34.83 -18.02
C GLY A 402 -29.77 33.56 -17.38
N ARG A 403 -29.07 32.42 -17.47
CA ARG A 403 -29.40 31.19 -16.74
C ARG A 403 -29.35 31.35 -15.22
N MET A 404 -28.73 32.42 -14.70
CA MET A 404 -28.84 32.86 -13.29
C MET A 404 -30.31 32.97 -12.85
N GLU A 405 -31.15 33.59 -13.67
CA GLU A 405 -32.57 33.78 -13.38
C GLU A 405 -33.34 32.45 -13.41
N THR A 406 -32.99 31.54 -14.33
CA THR A 406 -33.56 30.19 -14.37
C THR A 406 -33.19 29.40 -13.11
N ALA A 407 -31.92 29.45 -12.69
CA ALA A 407 -31.45 28.78 -11.47
C ALA A 407 -32.08 29.39 -10.21
N MET A 408 -32.26 30.71 -10.14
CA MET A 408 -32.87 31.37 -8.98
C MET A 408 -34.36 31.05 -8.86
N ASN A 409 -35.09 31.02 -9.99
CA ASN A 409 -36.49 30.60 -9.98
C ASN A 409 -36.64 29.12 -9.59
N LEU A 410 -35.74 28.23 -10.05
CA LEU A 410 -35.72 26.82 -9.61
C LEU A 410 -35.47 26.72 -8.10
N LEU A 411 -34.40 27.35 -7.61
CA LEU A 411 -33.99 27.37 -6.20
C LEU A 411 -35.14 27.79 -5.27
N ARG A 412 -35.80 28.92 -5.57
CA ARG A 412 -36.92 29.45 -4.78
C ARG A 412 -38.17 28.57 -4.86
N ASN A 413 -38.47 27.99 -6.03
CA ASN A 413 -39.67 27.17 -6.21
C ASN A 413 -39.52 25.79 -5.54
N GLU A 414 -38.32 25.21 -5.52
CA GLU A 414 -38.04 23.93 -4.84
C GLU A 414 -37.82 24.08 -3.32
N ASN A 415 -37.51 25.29 -2.83
CA ASN A 415 -37.20 25.56 -1.42
C ASN A 415 -38.05 26.72 -0.85
N PRO A 416 -39.36 26.50 -0.62
CA PRO A 416 -40.24 27.47 0.03
C PRO A 416 -39.90 27.65 1.51
N ILE A 417 -40.56 28.63 2.17
CA ILE A 417 -40.42 28.87 3.61
C ILE A 417 -40.81 27.61 4.40
N GLY A 418 -39.97 27.24 5.38
CA GLY A 418 -40.07 26.00 6.16
C GLY A 418 -39.42 24.76 5.52
N SER A 419 -38.85 24.87 4.30
CA SER A 419 -38.14 23.77 3.66
C SER A 419 -36.68 23.63 4.16
N PRO A 420 -36.07 22.43 4.11
CA PRO A 420 -34.69 22.22 4.55
C PRO A 420 -33.64 23.11 3.84
N GLY A 421 -33.89 23.47 2.58
CA GLY A 421 -32.98 24.29 1.76
C GLY A 421 -33.29 25.79 1.75
N GLU A 422 -34.28 26.27 2.51
CA GLU A 422 -34.77 27.66 2.50
C GLU A 422 -33.65 28.70 2.65
N VAL A 423 -32.67 28.45 3.52
CA VAL A 423 -31.56 29.37 3.79
C VAL A 423 -30.77 29.71 2.51
N TYR A 424 -30.54 28.73 1.63
CA TYR A 424 -29.83 28.93 0.36
C TYR A 424 -30.69 29.67 -0.67
N ALA A 425 -32.02 29.51 -0.62
CA ALA A 425 -32.93 30.33 -1.43
C ALA A 425 -32.94 31.80 -0.96
N ALA A 426 -32.91 32.05 0.34
CA ALA A 426 -32.76 33.40 0.89
C ALA A 426 -31.42 34.05 0.50
N MET A 427 -30.31 33.29 0.59
CA MET A 427 -28.98 33.74 0.12
C MET A 427 -28.96 34.03 -1.38
N GLY A 428 -29.55 33.16 -2.21
CA GLY A 428 -29.65 33.35 -3.66
C GLY A 428 -30.47 34.58 -4.03
N GLN A 429 -31.59 34.83 -3.34
CA GLN A 429 -32.41 36.02 -3.58
C GLN A 429 -31.64 37.30 -3.26
N ALA A 430 -30.95 37.35 -2.11
CA ALA A 430 -30.10 38.47 -1.72
C ALA A 430 -28.94 38.73 -2.70
N PHE A 431 -28.32 37.66 -3.23
CA PHE A 431 -27.32 37.75 -4.30
C PHE A 431 -27.90 38.39 -5.56
N VAL A 432 -29.01 37.84 -6.08
CA VAL A 432 -29.59 38.24 -7.35
C VAL A 432 -30.08 39.69 -7.31
N ASP A 433 -30.73 40.13 -6.23
CA ASP A 433 -31.24 41.50 -6.15
C ASP A 433 -30.12 42.55 -6.06
N ASN A 434 -29.02 42.26 -5.33
CA ASN A 434 -27.86 43.15 -5.29
C ASN A 434 -27.06 43.11 -6.59
N TYR A 435 -26.95 41.95 -7.24
CA TYR A 435 -26.33 41.83 -8.55
C TYR A 435 -27.11 42.62 -9.62
N ARG A 436 -28.44 42.51 -9.66
CA ARG A 436 -29.32 43.32 -10.54
C ARG A 436 -29.17 44.83 -10.30
N ALA A 437 -29.06 45.25 -9.04
CA ALA A 437 -28.97 46.67 -8.67
C ALA A 437 -27.60 47.30 -8.97
N THR A 438 -26.53 46.51 -9.08
CA THR A 438 -25.14 47.03 -9.13
C THR A 438 -24.30 46.54 -10.32
N GLY A 439 -24.71 45.44 -10.98
CA GLY A 439 -23.86 44.70 -11.92
C GLY A 439 -22.66 43.99 -11.27
N SER A 440 -22.55 43.98 -9.93
CA SER A 440 -21.39 43.49 -9.21
C SER A 440 -21.65 42.14 -8.54
N VAL A 441 -20.87 41.14 -8.96
CA VAL A 441 -20.85 39.79 -8.37
C VAL A 441 -20.46 39.85 -6.89
N ASN A 442 -19.46 40.67 -6.57
CA ASN A 442 -18.96 40.87 -5.21
C ASN A 442 -20.04 41.51 -4.31
N ALA A 443 -20.81 42.48 -4.81
CA ALA A 443 -21.92 43.06 -4.07
C ALA A 443 -23.05 42.03 -3.82
N GLY A 444 -23.36 41.22 -4.83
CA GLY A 444 -24.24 40.05 -4.69
C GLY A 444 -23.74 39.09 -3.60
N CYS A 445 -22.46 38.74 -3.61
CA CYS A 445 -21.87 37.87 -2.60
C CYS A 445 -21.94 38.47 -1.20
N GLN A 446 -21.55 39.72 -1.00
CA GLN A 446 -21.64 40.35 0.33
C GLN A 446 -23.08 40.35 0.89
N ALA A 447 -24.10 40.53 0.04
CA ALA A 447 -25.50 40.41 0.44
C ALA A 447 -25.89 38.97 0.83
N ALA A 448 -25.48 37.96 0.06
CA ALA A 448 -25.71 36.55 0.39
C ALA A 448 -25.00 36.12 1.69
N LEU A 449 -23.77 36.60 1.91
CA LEU A 449 -23.02 36.36 3.14
C LEU A 449 -23.65 37.06 4.35
N GLY A 450 -24.29 38.22 4.16
CA GLY A 450 -25.10 38.87 5.18
C GLY A 450 -26.29 38.01 5.64
N VAL A 451 -26.96 37.32 4.71
CA VAL A 451 -28.00 36.33 5.05
C VAL A 451 -27.39 35.17 5.85
N ALA A 452 -26.33 34.54 5.35
CA ALA A 452 -25.68 33.41 6.01
C ALA A 452 -25.14 33.75 7.42
N ALA A 453 -24.61 34.96 7.63
CA ALA A 453 -24.14 35.42 8.94
C ALA A 453 -25.28 35.56 9.98
N SER A 454 -26.53 35.72 9.54
CA SER A 454 -27.71 35.72 10.42
C SER A 454 -28.39 34.35 10.54
N ARG A 455 -27.94 33.36 9.78
CA ARG A 455 -28.57 32.03 9.63
C ARG A 455 -27.54 30.89 9.72
N PRO A 456 -27.13 30.51 10.95
CA PRO A 456 -26.05 29.54 11.17
C PRO A 456 -26.25 28.19 10.47
N GLU A 457 -27.49 27.80 10.17
CA GLU A 457 -27.81 26.59 9.41
C GLU A 457 -27.16 26.52 8.03
N ALA A 458 -26.80 27.67 7.44
CA ALA A 458 -26.02 27.78 6.19
C ALA A 458 -24.60 27.17 6.27
N LEU A 459 -24.05 27.02 7.48
CA LEU A 459 -22.73 26.41 7.71
C LEU A 459 -22.81 25.14 8.55
N THR A 460 -23.69 25.10 9.56
CA THR A 460 -23.80 23.94 10.48
C THR A 460 -24.03 22.64 9.70
N TYR A 461 -24.83 22.67 8.63
CA TYR A 461 -25.06 21.46 7.83
C TYR A 461 -23.85 21.02 7.02
N LEU A 462 -23.22 21.95 6.28
CA LEU A 462 -22.03 21.65 5.47
C LEU A 462 -20.84 21.18 6.33
N ASN A 463 -20.80 21.60 7.59
CA ASN A 463 -19.81 21.17 8.59
C ASN A 463 -20.21 19.93 9.41
N SER A 464 -21.34 19.27 9.09
CA SER A 464 -21.79 18.05 9.78
C SER A 464 -21.19 16.75 9.21
N TYR A 465 -20.30 16.82 8.22
CA TYR A 465 -19.70 15.67 7.54
C TYR A 465 -18.43 15.10 8.19
N GLY A 466 -18.21 15.37 9.47
CA GLY A 466 -17.14 14.75 10.27
C GLY A 466 -15.75 15.33 10.02
N TYR A 467 -14.79 14.94 10.87
CA TYR A 467 -13.47 15.57 10.97
C TYR A 467 -12.54 15.32 9.76
N ALA A 468 -12.89 14.39 8.87
CA ALA A 468 -12.10 14.05 7.69
C ALA A 468 -12.64 14.64 6.38
N ASN A 469 -13.64 15.53 6.45
CA ASN A 469 -14.17 16.29 5.32
C ASN A 469 -13.78 17.79 5.43
N PRO A 470 -13.77 18.53 4.31
CA PRO A 470 -13.60 19.99 4.29
C PRO A 470 -14.56 20.73 5.25
N SER A 471 -14.02 21.68 5.99
CA SER A 471 -14.79 22.63 6.81
C SER A 471 -15.03 23.93 6.05
N TYR A 472 -16.29 24.35 6.00
CA TYR A 472 -16.77 25.57 5.35
C TYR A 472 -16.80 26.75 6.33
N THR A 473 -16.34 27.90 5.85
CA THR A 473 -16.47 29.22 6.48
C THR A 473 -17.50 30.07 5.73
N LEU A 474 -17.89 31.23 6.29
CA LEU A 474 -18.78 32.16 5.59
C LEU A 474 -18.22 32.55 4.21
N THR A 475 -16.91 32.81 4.09
CA THR A 475 -16.26 33.15 2.83
C THR A 475 -16.37 32.06 1.76
N ASP A 476 -16.40 30.79 2.15
CA ASP A 476 -16.56 29.68 1.19
C ASP A 476 -17.97 29.68 0.56
N LEU A 477 -18.99 30.25 1.21
CA LEU A 477 -20.36 30.28 0.68
C LEU A 477 -20.53 31.21 -0.54
N CYS A 478 -19.63 32.15 -0.79
CA CYS A 478 -19.68 33.00 -1.99
C CYS A 478 -18.27 33.51 -2.38
N PRO A 479 -17.45 32.70 -3.07
CA PRO A 479 -16.03 32.97 -3.29
C PRO A 479 -15.77 33.82 -4.54
N PHE A 480 -16.30 35.06 -4.58
CA PHE A 480 -16.16 36.00 -5.70
C PHE A 480 -15.79 37.43 -5.29
#